data_AF-A0A938E066-F1
#
_entry.id   AF-A0A938E066-F1
#
_cell.length_a   1.000
_cell.length_b   1.000
_cell.length_c   1.000
_cell.angle_alpha   90.00
_cell.angle_beta   90.00
_cell.angle_gamma   90.00
#
_symmetry.space_group_name_H-M   'P 1'
#
loop_
_entity.id
_entity.type
_entity.pdbx_description
1 polymer ?
#
loop_
_entity_poly.entity_id
_entity_poly.type
_entity_poly.pdbx_seq_one_letter_code
_entity_poly.pdbx_strand_id
1 'polypeptide(L)'
;MWHVTLTVSGDVQDPGSVRSALQRLSERHPFLMDARYSGDRAEIRYWEEAENLATAVDLASRVWRMNADAAGLPGWHVVGVEVVDRATMRHRGERDAGLRLAGGRITPL
;
A
#
# COMPACT_ATOMS: atom_id res chain seq x y z
N MET A 1 -4.15 9.24 -13.23
CA MET A 1 -4.29 8.70 -11.87
C MET A 1 -4.34 7.18 -11.95
N TRP A 2 -3.45 6.52 -11.24
CA TRP A 2 -3.19 5.08 -11.28
C TRP A 2 -3.57 4.46 -9.94
N HIS A 3 -4.19 3.29 -9.94
CA HIS A 3 -4.38 2.53 -8.71
C HIS A 3 -3.14 1.67 -8.47
N VAL A 4 -2.51 1.84 -7.31
CA VAL A 4 -1.30 1.13 -6.91
C VAL A 4 -1.63 0.16 -5.79
N THR A 5 -1.15 -1.09 -5.90
CA THR A 5 -1.02 -2.02 -4.78
C THR A 5 0.46 -2.31 -4.56
N LEU A 6 0.97 -1.88 -3.41
CA LEU A 6 2.35 -2.06 -3.01
C LEU A 6 2.43 -3.16 -1.95
N THR A 7 3.12 -4.24 -2.28
CA THR A 7 3.33 -5.36 -1.36
C THR A 7 4.74 -5.28 -0.78
N VAL A 8 4.81 -5.27 0.55
CA VAL A 8 6.06 -5.22 1.31
C VAL A 8 6.15 -6.41 2.24
N SER A 9 7.35 -6.91 2.48
CA SER A 9 7.59 -8.06 3.35
C SER A 9 9.00 -8.01 3.93
N GLY A 10 9.19 -8.65 5.07
CA GLY A 10 10.47 -8.73 5.77
C GLY A 10 10.37 -9.66 6.96
N ASP A 11 11.31 -9.53 7.90
CA ASP A 11 11.33 -10.35 9.13
C ASP A 11 10.03 -10.20 9.93
N VAL A 12 9.57 -11.30 10.51
CA VAL A 12 8.36 -11.37 11.34
C VAL A 12 8.45 -10.36 12.48
N GLN A 13 7.47 -9.48 12.56
CA GLN A 13 7.23 -8.50 13.60
C GLN A 13 5.91 -8.81 14.32
N ASP A 14 5.75 -8.21 15.50
CA ASP A 14 4.44 -8.18 16.16
C ASP A 14 3.40 -7.44 15.26
N PRO A 15 2.20 -8.00 15.03
CA PRO A 15 1.17 -7.35 14.22
C PRO A 15 0.77 -5.95 14.71
N GLY A 16 0.81 -5.69 16.03
CA GLY A 16 0.59 -4.36 16.58
C GLY A 16 1.65 -3.35 16.12
N SER A 17 2.93 -3.77 16.12
CA SER A 17 4.04 -2.96 15.58
C SER A 17 3.87 -2.66 14.09
N VAL A 18 3.48 -3.65 13.29
CA VAL A 18 3.21 -3.47 11.84
C VAL A 18 2.06 -2.50 11.64
N ARG A 19 0.98 -2.61 12.41
CA ARG A 19 -0.15 -1.66 12.37
C ARG A 19 0.30 -0.24 12.67
N SER A 20 1.07 -0.03 13.73
CA SER A 20 1.59 1.28 14.10
C SER A 20 2.53 1.85 13.04
N ALA A 21 3.32 1.01 12.37
CA ALA A 21 4.14 1.42 11.24
C ALA A 21 3.31 1.94 10.06
N LEU A 22 2.26 1.21 9.69
CA LEU A 22 1.33 1.63 8.63
C LEU A 22 0.55 2.90 9.00
N GLN A 23 0.22 3.09 10.29
CA GLN A 23 -0.37 4.35 10.77
C GLN A 23 0.58 5.53 10.58
N ARG A 24 1.85 5.41 11.00
CA ARG A 24 2.88 6.45 10.77
C ARG A 24 3.07 6.76 9.29
N LEU A 25 3.03 5.73 8.44
CA LEU A 25 3.10 5.92 6.99
C LEU A 25 1.88 6.71 6.48
N SER A 26 0.68 6.43 6.99
CA SER A 26 -0.57 7.14 6.65
C SER A 26 -0.56 8.60 7.04
N GLU A 27 0.05 8.95 8.17
CA GLU A 27 0.20 10.32 8.62
C GLU A 27 1.15 11.13 7.72
N ARG A 28 2.20 10.47 7.20
CA ARG A 28 3.21 11.09 6.34
C ARG A 28 2.82 11.15 4.86
N HIS A 29 1.99 10.21 4.43
CA HIS A 29 1.50 10.13 3.06
C HIS A 29 -0.05 10.14 3.09
N PRO A 30 -0.68 11.34 3.18
CA PRO A 30 -2.12 11.50 3.48
C PRO A 30 -3.10 10.95 2.43
N PHE A 31 -2.65 10.10 1.51
CA PHE A 31 -3.48 9.41 0.50
C PHE A 31 -3.56 7.89 0.69
N LEU A 32 -3.21 7.36 1.87
CA LEU A 32 -3.34 5.92 2.12
C LEU A 32 -4.81 5.49 2.10
N MET A 33 -5.28 5.09 0.92
CA MET A 33 -6.39 4.15 0.86
C MET A 33 -5.91 2.81 1.45
N ASP A 34 -6.86 1.91 1.72
CA ASP A 34 -6.74 0.72 2.57
C ASP A 34 -5.38 -0.02 2.58
N ALA A 35 -4.98 -0.47 3.77
CA ALA A 35 -3.87 -1.40 3.92
C ALA A 35 -4.30 -2.69 4.63
N ARG A 36 -3.74 -3.82 4.20
CA ARG A 36 -3.86 -5.12 4.86
C ARG A 36 -2.51 -5.58 5.37
N TYR A 37 -2.43 -6.24 6.52
CA TYR A 37 -1.15 -6.66 7.07
C TYR A 37 -1.18 -7.93 7.93
N SER A 38 -0.07 -8.65 7.93
CA SER A 38 0.29 -9.74 8.84
C SER A 38 1.58 -9.37 9.58
N GLY A 39 2.12 -10.29 10.39
CA GLY A 39 3.40 -10.06 11.07
C GLY A 39 4.60 -9.92 10.13
N ASP A 40 4.52 -10.35 8.88
CA ASP A 40 5.65 -10.46 7.94
C ASP A 40 5.37 -9.85 6.56
N ARG A 41 4.16 -9.33 6.34
CA ARG A 41 3.72 -8.77 5.07
C ARG A 41 2.71 -7.64 5.26
N ALA A 42 2.73 -6.68 4.36
CA ALA A 42 1.65 -5.72 4.22
C ALA A 42 1.37 -5.42 2.73
N GLU A 43 0.11 -5.16 2.44
CA GLU A 43 -0.38 -4.68 1.15
C GLU A 43 -0.99 -3.31 1.35
N ILE A 44 -0.45 -2.33 0.62
CA ILE A 44 -0.79 -0.92 0.72
C ILE A 44 -1.46 -0.51 -0.59
N ARG A 45 -2.67 0.07 -0.54
CA ARG A 45 -3.44 0.42 -1.75
C ARG A 45 -3.73 1.90 -1.81
N TYR A 46 -3.45 2.58 -2.92
CA TYR A 46 -3.73 4.00 -3.04
C TYR A 46 -3.84 4.46 -4.50
N TRP A 47 -4.21 5.72 -4.70
CA TRP A 47 -4.20 6.35 -6.01
C TRP A 47 -2.98 7.24 -6.15
N GLU A 48 -2.22 7.02 -7.22
CA GLU A 48 -1.01 7.76 -7.56
C GLU A 48 -1.24 8.68 -8.76
N GLU A 49 -0.71 9.89 -8.71
CA GLU A 49 -0.71 10.81 -9.84
C GLU A 49 0.63 10.73 -10.57
N ALA A 50 0.59 10.22 -11.80
CA ALA A 50 1.77 10.06 -12.64
C ALA A 50 1.38 10.16 -14.12
N GLU A 51 2.30 10.67 -14.93
CA GLU A 51 2.12 10.83 -16.38
C GLU A 51 1.92 9.49 -17.09
N ASN A 52 2.66 8.46 -16.68
CA ASN A 52 2.62 7.15 -17.29
C ASN A 52 2.83 6.02 -16.26
N LEU A 53 2.67 4.78 -16.72
CA LEU A 53 2.79 3.57 -15.89
C LEU A 53 4.17 3.44 -15.23
N ALA A 54 5.25 3.68 -15.98
CA ALA A 54 6.61 3.53 -15.47
C ALA A 54 6.88 4.53 -14.34
N THR A 55 6.47 5.78 -14.50
CA THR A 55 6.56 6.80 -13.46
C THR A 55 5.76 6.42 -12.21
N ALA A 56 4.57 5.85 -12.35
CA ALA A 56 3.78 5.38 -11.21
C ALA A 56 4.48 4.24 -10.44
N VAL A 57 5.11 3.29 -11.14
CA VAL A 57 5.89 2.20 -10.52
C VAL A 57 7.10 2.74 -9.75
N ASP A 58 7.82 3.70 -10.34
CA ASP A 58 8.98 4.32 -9.72
C ASP A 58 8.62 5.11 -8.46
N LEU A 59 7.55 5.90 -8.52
CA LEU A 59 7.01 6.64 -7.38
C LEU A 59 6.60 5.69 -6.26
N ALA A 60 5.83 4.64 -6.55
CA ALA A 60 5.39 3.65 -5.56
C ALA A 60 6.55 2.97 -4.85
N SER A 61 7.56 2.54 -5.62
CA SER A 61 8.75 1.89 -5.07
C SER A 61 9.57 2.85 -4.19
N ARG A 62 9.61 4.14 -4.56
CA ARG A 62 10.34 5.18 -3.83
C ARG A 62 9.65 5.57 -2.53
N VAL A 63 8.32 5.66 -2.51
CA VAL A 63 7.53 6.01 -1.33
C VAL A 63 7.87 5.07 -0.17
N TRP A 64 7.91 3.75 -0.41
CA TRP A 64 8.30 2.82 0.65
C TRP A 64 9.75 3.04 1.12
N ARG A 65 10.72 3.06 0.20
CA ARG A 65 12.14 3.22 0.56
C ARG A 65 12.41 4.47 1.38
N MET A 66 11.72 5.57 1.09
CA MET A 66 11.89 6.84 1.81
C MET A 66 11.24 6.85 3.20
N ASN A 67 10.34 5.90 3.49
CA ASN A 67 9.54 5.91 4.70
C ASN A 67 9.69 4.64 5.54
N ALA A 68 10.33 3.57 5.06
CA ALA A 68 10.47 2.31 5.79
C ALA A 68 11.11 2.50 7.18
N ASP A 69 12.21 3.25 7.24
CA ASP A 69 12.91 3.57 8.50
C ASP A 69 12.02 4.40 9.43
N ALA A 70 11.40 5.45 8.89
CA ALA A 70 10.51 6.33 9.67
C ALA A 70 9.22 5.63 10.12
N ALA A 71 8.77 4.64 9.36
CA ALA A 71 7.66 3.77 9.72
C ALA A 71 8.09 2.71 10.74
N GLY A 72 9.37 2.53 11.04
CA GLY A 72 9.85 1.54 12.00
C GLY A 72 9.90 0.11 11.45
N LEU A 73 10.06 -0.03 10.13
CA LEU A 73 10.22 -1.32 9.44
C LEU A 73 11.50 -1.32 8.55
N PRO A 74 12.70 -1.06 9.11
CA PRO A 74 13.94 -0.87 8.33
C PRO A 74 14.44 -2.14 7.59
N GLY A 75 13.89 -3.32 7.88
CA GLY A 75 14.22 -4.59 7.21
C GLY A 75 13.16 -5.09 6.22
N TRP A 76 12.13 -4.30 5.96
CA TRP A 76 11.05 -4.68 5.05
C TRP A 76 11.27 -4.08 3.66
N HIS A 77 11.06 -4.89 2.63
CA HIS A 77 11.33 -4.54 1.25
C HIS A 77 10.07 -4.63 0.40
N VAL A 78 10.06 -3.87 -0.70
CA VAL A 78 9.05 -4.04 -1.74
C VAL A 78 9.26 -5.39 -2.42
N VAL A 79 8.25 -6.24 -2.36
CA VAL A 79 8.26 -7.58 -2.99
C VAL A 79 7.23 -7.69 -4.12
N GLY A 80 6.39 -6.67 -4.31
CA GLY A 80 5.43 -6.60 -5.40
C GLY A 80 4.93 -5.17 -5.61
N VAL A 81 4.74 -4.80 -6.87
CA VAL A 81 4.07 -3.57 -7.28
C VAL A 81 3.08 -3.91 -8.37
N GLU A 82 1.81 -3.63 -8.12
CA GLU A 82 0.78 -3.67 -9.15
C GLU A 82 0.29 -2.24 -9.41
N VAL A 83 0.26 -1.86 -10.69
CA VAL A 83 -0.23 -0.55 -11.13
C VAL A 83 -1.22 -0.75 -12.26
N VAL A 84 -2.41 -0.21 -12.09
CA VAL A 84 -3.50 -0.33 -13.07
C VAL A 84 -4.19 1.01 -13.28
N ASP A 85 -4.72 1.23 -14.49
CA ASP A 85 -5.52 2.41 -14.78
C ASP A 85 -6.89 2.35 -14.07
N ARG A 86 -7.58 3.50 -14.08
CA ARG A 86 -8.89 3.64 -13.43
C ARG A 86 -9.98 2.75 -14.04
N ALA A 87 -9.95 2.49 -15.34
CA ALA A 87 -10.96 1.67 -16.01
C ALA A 87 -10.81 0.21 -15.60
N THR A 88 -9.58 -0.29 -15.56
CA THR A 88 -9.20 -1.62 -15.10
C THR A 88 -9.58 -1.82 -13.64
N MET A 89 -9.27 -0.85 -12.76
CA MET A 89 -9.62 -0.94 -11.33
C MET A 89 -11.13 -0.89 -11.10
N ARG A 90 -11.87 -0.10 -11.89
CA ARG A 90 -13.34 -0.08 -11.83
C ARG A 90 -13.93 -1.43 -12.24
N HIS A 91 -13.43 -2.02 -13.32
CA HIS A 91 -13.89 -3.34 -13.78
C HIS A 91 -13.64 -4.43 -12.73
N ARG A 92 -12.47 -4.45 -12.08
CA ARG A 92 -12.21 -5.36 -10.95
C ARG A 92 -13.12 -5.10 -9.78
N GLY A 93 -13.42 -3.83 -9.54
CA GLY A 93 -14.29 -3.40 -8.48
C GLY A 93 -15.75 -3.75 -8.60
N GLU A 94 -16.25 -3.78 -9.82
CA GLU A 94 -17.56 -4.32 -10.15
C GLU A 94 -17.60 -5.85 -9.92
N ARG A 95 -16.46 -6.55 -10.05
CA ARG A 95 -16.30 -7.95 -9.65
C ARG A 95 -16.18 -8.16 -8.14
N ASP A 96 -15.50 -7.25 -7.43
CA ASP A 96 -15.26 -7.28 -5.98
C ASP A 96 -16.32 -6.50 -5.16
N ALA A 97 -17.43 -6.08 -5.76
CA ALA A 97 -18.44 -5.22 -5.12
C ALA A 97 -19.11 -5.83 -3.86
N GLY A 98 -18.85 -7.11 -3.55
CA GLY A 98 -19.17 -7.71 -2.25
C GLY A 98 -18.28 -7.26 -1.09
N LEU A 99 -17.22 -6.48 -1.34
CA LEU A 99 -16.20 -6.13 -0.33
C LEU A 99 -15.85 -4.63 -0.27
N ARG A 100 -16.84 -3.74 -0.44
CA ARG A 100 -16.64 -2.29 -0.67
C ARG A 100 -17.59 -1.45 0.21
N LEU A 101 -17.25 -0.34 0.89
CA LEU A 101 -16.11 0.61 0.90
C LEU A 101 -16.18 1.54 2.15
N ALA A 102 -15.10 2.33 2.36
CA ALA A 102 -14.99 3.64 3.03
C ALA A 102 -14.24 3.73 4.38
N GLY A 103 -13.24 4.61 4.38
CA GLY A 103 -12.30 4.92 5.47
C GLY A 103 -10.95 4.25 5.25
N GLY A 104 -9.84 4.97 5.37
CA GLY A 104 -8.48 4.40 5.36
C GLY A 104 -8.31 3.40 6.51
N ARG A 105 -8.69 2.16 6.29
CA ARG A 105 -8.63 1.09 7.29
C ARG A 105 -7.34 0.31 7.09
N ILE A 106 -6.63 0.11 8.20
CA ILE A 106 -5.53 -0.82 8.31
C ILE A 106 -6.13 -2.07 8.95
N THR A 107 -6.26 -3.14 8.17
CA THR A 107 -6.93 -4.39 8.60
C THR A 107 -5.94 -5.56 8.64
N PRO A 108 -6.08 -6.50 9.58
CA PRO A 108 -5.32 -7.74 9.53
C PRO A 108 -5.58 -8.50 8.21
N LEU A 109 -4.54 -9.17 7.68
CA LEU A 109 -4.62 -10.04 6.51
C LEU A 109 -5.50 -11.28 6.77
#